data_AF-A0A521LCZ2-F1
#
_entry.id   AF-A0A521LCZ2-F1
#
_cell.length_a   1.000
_cell.length_b   1.000
_cell.length_c   1.000
_cell.angle_alpha   90.00
_cell.angle_beta   90.00
_cell.angle_gamma   90.00
#
_symmetry.space_group_name_H-M   'P 1'
#
loop_
_entity.id
_entity.type
_entity.pdbx_description
1 polymer ?
#
loop_
_entity_poly.entity_id
_entity_poly.type
_entity_poly.pdbx_seq_one_letter_code
_entity_poly.pdbx_strand_id
1 'polypeptide(L)'
;MGIHHKPGSGGAVSRQTCRSNRAGDSGMSGSPPFDAERHLDAMAPAIGLTITAEQRPVVLQFLGIAERMARIVATCPLDDAEFSLAPVFRPGNGGSETA
;
A
#
# COMPACT_ATOMS: atom_id res chain seq x y z
N MET A 1 -58.08 -4.69 -12.64
CA MET A 1 -56.92 -5.58 -12.37
C MET A 1 -55.69 -4.70 -12.11
N GLY A 2 -55.30 -4.51 -10.85
CA GLY A 2 -54.10 -3.74 -10.48
C GLY A 2 -52.96 -4.68 -10.10
N ILE A 3 -51.86 -4.64 -10.85
CA ILE A 3 -50.66 -5.43 -10.64
C ILE A 3 -49.87 -4.84 -9.47
N HIS A 4 -49.81 -5.57 -8.35
CA HIS A 4 -48.97 -5.28 -7.20
C HIS A 4 -47.50 -5.57 -7.56
N HIS A 5 -46.69 -4.53 -7.74
CA HIS A 5 -45.24 -4.66 -7.86
C HIS A 5 -44.61 -4.49 -6.47
N LYS A 6 -44.04 -5.56 -5.91
CA LYS A 6 -43.17 -5.46 -4.72
C LYS A 6 -41.78 -4.96 -5.17
N PRO A 7 -41.24 -3.89 -4.58
CA PRO A 7 -39.84 -3.53 -4.80
C PRO A 7 -38.93 -4.54 -4.10
N GLY A 8 -37.95 -5.05 -4.84
CA GLY A 8 -36.93 -5.97 -4.36
C GLY A 8 -36.04 -5.33 -3.30
N SER A 9 -35.77 -6.10 -2.26
CA SER A 9 -34.79 -5.83 -1.21
C SER A 9 -33.37 -5.82 -1.81
N GLY A 10 -32.89 -4.65 -2.20
CA GLY A 10 -31.48 -4.42 -2.50
C GLY A 10 -30.65 -4.52 -1.22
N GLY A 11 -29.86 -5.58 -1.10
CA GLY A 11 -28.91 -5.76 -0.01
C GLY A 11 -27.95 -4.58 0.06
N ALA A 12 -27.87 -3.96 1.23
CA ALA A 12 -26.92 -2.89 1.50
C ALA A 12 -25.50 -3.49 1.50
N VAL A 13 -24.78 -3.30 0.39
CA VAL A 13 -23.32 -3.43 0.36
C VAL A 13 -22.79 -2.28 1.22
N SER A 14 -22.38 -2.59 2.45
CA SER A 14 -21.76 -1.62 3.35
C SER A 14 -20.46 -1.13 2.73
N ARG A 15 -20.51 0.08 2.16
CA ARG A 15 -19.34 0.85 1.76
C ARG A 15 -18.69 1.37 3.03
N GLN A 16 -17.94 0.52 3.71
CA GLN A 16 -17.00 0.92 4.75
C GLN A 16 -15.82 1.63 4.08
N THR A 17 -16.09 2.77 3.43
CA THR A 17 -15.04 3.71 3.07
C THR A 17 -14.47 4.23 4.38
N CYS A 18 -13.15 4.23 4.47
CA CYS A 18 -12.35 4.64 5.61
C CYS A 18 -12.84 5.99 6.17
N ARG A 19 -13.81 5.96 7.09
CA ARG A 19 -14.36 7.16 7.71
C ARG A 19 -13.84 7.24 9.13
N SER A 20 -12.71 7.94 9.23
CA SER A 20 -12.43 8.94 10.27
C SER A 20 -12.52 8.48 11.72
N ASN A 21 -11.40 8.02 12.29
CA ASN A 21 -11.06 8.32 13.68
C ASN A 21 -9.79 9.16 13.72
N ARG A 22 -9.98 10.48 13.81
CA ARG A 22 -8.92 11.46 14.05
C ARG A 22 -8.92 11.74 15.56
N ALA A 23 -8.04 11.09 16.31
CA ALA A 23 -7.68 11.45 17.68
C ALA A 23 -6.33 10.79 18.02
N GLY A 24 -5.26 11.58 18.03
CA GLY A 24 -3.89 11.11 18.28
C GLY A 24 -2.86 11.98 17.57
N ASP A 25 -2.79 13.24 17.97
CA ASP A 25 -1.66 14.12 17.69
C ASP A 25 -0.45 13.64 18.52
N SER A 26 0.51 13.00 17.86
CA SER A 26 1.83 12.78 18.43
C SER A 26 2.87 12.62 17.33
N GLY A 27 3.25 13.76 16.75
CA GLY A 27 4.63 14.07 16.35
C GLY A 27 5.32 13.17 15.31
N MET A 28 5.02 13.38 14.02
CA MET A 28 6.09 13.26 13.01
C MET A 28 6.84 14.60 12.97
N SER A 29 7.86 14.74 13.83
CA SER A 29 8.84 15.83 13.71
C SER A 29 9.43 15.81 12.31
N GLY A 30 9.43 16.97 11.65
CA GLY A 30 9.63 17.12 10.21
C GLY A 30 10.89 16.43 9.69
N SER A 31 10.72 15.24 9.12
CA SER A 31 11.72 14.65 8.26
C SER A 31 11.95 15.57 7.06
N PRO A 32 13.20 15.76 6.62
CA PRO A 32 13.48 16.53 5.41
C PRO A 32 12.70 15.95 4.22
N PRO A 33 12.31 16.79 3.24
CA PRO A 33 11.62 16.33 2.06
C PRO A 33 12.42 15.25 1.34
N PHE A 34 11.73 14.27 0.75
CA PHE A 34 12.38 13.20 0.01
C PHE A 34 13.15 13.77 -1.19
N ASP A 35 14.44 13.47 -1.22
CA ASP A 35 15.35 13.82 -2.31
C ASP A 35 15.60 12.57 -3.17
N ALA A 36 14.93 12.53 -4.32
CA ALA A 36 15.00 11.41 -5.25
C ALA A 36 16.39 11.24 -5.87
N GLU A 37 17.13 12.33 -6.09
CA GLU A 37 18.47 12.26 -6.68
C GLU A 37 19.45 11.65 -5.71
N ARG A 38 19.48 12.18 -4.48
CA ARG A 38 20.31 11.62 -3.41
C ARG A 38 19.95 10.17 -3.10
N HIS A 39 18.66 9.84 -3.12
CA HIS A 39 18.23 8.46 -2.91
C HIS A 39 18.70 7.53 -4.03
N LEU A 40 18.55 7.95 -5.30
CA LEU A 40 19.01 7.19 -6.45
C LEU A 40 20.52 6.95 -6.41
N ASP A 41 21.30 7.98 -6.11
CA ASP A 41 22.77 7.91 -6.06
C ASP A 41 23.28 7.01 -4.92
N ALA A 42 22.54 6.94 -3.81
CA ALA A 42 22.88 6.05 -2.71
C ALA A 42 22.44 4.60 -2.97
N MET A 43 21.23 4.39 -3.50
CA MET A 43 20.63 3.06 -3.59
C MET A 43 21.07 2.27 -4.81
N ALA A 44 21.19 2.91 -5.98
CA ALA A 44 21.59 2.24 -7.21
C ALA A 44 22.89 1.42 -7.05
N PRO A 45 24.01 1.95 -6.51
CA PRO A 45 25.21 1.15 -6.29
C PRO A 45 25.03 0.08 -5.21
N ALA A 46 24.25 0.36 -4.16
CA ALA A 46 24.04 -0.58 -3.06
C ALA A 46 23.35 -1.89 -3.51
N ILE A 47 22.54 -1.81 -4.57
CA ILE A 47 21.85 -2.98 -5.17
C ILE A 47 22.51 -3.44 -6.48
N GLY A 48 23.68 -2.89 -6.84
CA GLY A 48 24.40 -3.25 -8.07
C GLY A 48 23.69 -2.83 -9.36
N LEU A 49 22.85 -1.80 -9.31
CA LEU A 49 22.10 -1.30 -10.46
C LEU A 49 22.83 -0.13 -11.12
N THR A 50 23.17 -0.27 -12.39
CA THR A 50 23.71 0.84 -13.20
C THR A 50 22.56 1.56 -13.91
N ILE A 51 22.39 2.86 -13.62
CA ILE A 51 21.42 3.72 -14.29
C ILE A 51 22.15 4.64 -15.26
N THR A 52 21.80 4.57 -16.54
CA THR A 52 22.43 5.43 -17.55
C THR A 52 21.93 6.87 -17.45
N ALA A 53 22.67 7.81 -18.05
CA ALA A 53 22.27 9.21 -18.11
C ALA A 53 20.90 9.41 -18.79
N GLU A 54 20.58 8.59 -19.80
CA GLU A 54 19.30 8.63 -20.52
C GLU A 54 18.14 8.10 -19.65
N GLN A 55 18.39 7.11 -18.80
CA GLN A 55 17.37 6.52 -17.92
C GLN A 55 17.08 7.40 -16.71
N ARG A 56 18.09 8.11 -16.21
CA ARG A 56 18.03 8.89 -14.95
C ARG A 56 16.79 9.80 -14.84
N PRO A 57 16.41 10.62 -15.84
CA PRO A 57 15.25 11.49 -15.72
C PRO A 57 13.93 10.74 -15.51
N VAL A 58 13.79 9.56 -16.12
CA VAL A 58 12.57 8.74 -15.99
C VAL A 58 12.55 8.04 -14.63
N VAL A 59 13.69 7.52 -14.18
CA VAL A 59 13.81 6.89 -12.86
C VAL A 59 13.48 7.88 -11.74
N LEU A 60 13.98 9.11 -11.82
CA LEU A 60 13.67 10.16 -10.84
C LEU A 60 12.16 10.48 -10.79
N GLN A 61 11.48 10.50 -11.94
CA GLN A 61 10.02 10.67 -11.98
C GLN A 61 9.31 9.51 -11.28
N PHE A 62 9.71 8.27 -11.52
CA PHE A 62 9.11 7.10 -10.85
C PHE A 62 9.36 7.09 -9.35
N LEU A 63 10.56 7.46 -8.89
CA LEU A 63 10.85 7.60 -7.46
C LEU A 63 9.95 8.66 -6.81
N GLY A 64 9.72 9.80 -7.48
CA GLY A 64 8.79 10.82 -7.00
C GLY A 64 7.33 10.34 -6.94
N ILE A 65 6.89 9.47 -7.87
CA ILE A 65 5.55 8.87 -7.82
C ILE A 65 5.45 7.87 -6.66
N ALA A 66 6.46 7.00 -6.51
CA ALA A 66 6.52 6.01 -5.46
C ALA A 66 6.49 6.65 -4.06
N GLU A 67 7.21 7.76 -3.85
CA GLU A 67 7.16 8.52 -2.60
C GLU A 67 5.74 9.00 -2.26
N ARG A 68 5.03 9.55 -3.26
CA ARG A 68 3.64 10.02 -3.04
C ARG A 68 2.72 8.87 -2.65
N MET A 69 2.88 7.71 -3.30
CA MET A 69 2.12 6.51 -2.94
C MET A 69 2.48 6.02 -1.54
N ALA A 70 3.77 5.97 -1.21
CA ALA A 70 4.25 5.55 0.10
C ALA A 70 3.70 6.45 1.22
N ARG A 71 3.63 7.77 0.98
CA ARG A 71 3.02 8.72 1.92
C ARG A 71 1.54 8.44 2.17
N ILE A 72 0.78 8.07 1.13
CA ILE A 72 -0.62 7.68 1.30
C ILE A 72 -0.71 6.42 2.17
N VAL A 73 0.08 5.39 1.84
CA VAL A 73 0.09 4.13 2.59
C VAL A 73 0.50 4.34 4.04
N ALA A 74 1.48 5.21 4.30
CA ALA A 74 1.94 5.54 5.65
C ALA A 74 0.87 6.22 6.55
N THR A 75 -0.21 6.74 5.97
CA THR A 75 -1.34 7.28 6.74
C THR A 75 -2.37 6.21 7.13
N CYS A 76 -2.24 4.98 6.64
CA CYS A 76 -3.13 3.90 7.00
C CYS A 76 -2.91 3.53 8.48
N PRO A 77 -3.94 3.62 9.35
CA PRO A 77 -3.80 3.21 10.74
C PRO A 77 -3.58 1.70 10.77
N LEU A 78 -2.48 1.27 11.36
CA LEU A 78 -2.14 -0.13 11.57
C LEU A 78 -2.08 -0.36 13.08
N ASP A 79 -2.68 -1.47 13.54
CA ASP A 79 -2.58 -1.90 14.92
C ASP A 79 -1.22 -2.56 15.13
N ASP A 80 -0.43 -2.06 16.09
CA ASP A 80 0.85 -2.63 16.54
C ASP A 80 0.74 -4.12 16.91
N ALA A 81 -0.45 -4.56 17.33
CA ALA A 81 -0.73 -5.97 17.64
C ALA A 81 -1.10 -6.83 16.40
N GLU A 82 -1.43 -6.22 15.26
CA GLU A 82 -1.98 -6.89 14.06
C GLU A 82 -1.16 -6.62 12.79
N PHE A 83 0.13 -6.26 12.89
CA PHE A 83 1.10 -6.21 11.78
C PHE A 83 1.41 -7.60 11.20
N SER A 84 0.37 -8.39 10.96
CA SER A 84 0.48 -9.60 10.16
C SER A 84 0.82 -9.17 8.73
N LEU A 85 1.93 -9.69 8.23
CA LEU A 85 2.23 -9.58 6.81
C LEU A 85 1.06 -10.19 6.02
N ALA A 86 0.80 -9.65 4.83
CA ALA A 86 -0.11 -10.30 3.89
C ALA A 86 0.23 -11.80 3.81
N PRO A 87 -0.77 -12.70 3.80
CA PRO A 87 -0.57 -14.12 4.04
C PRO A 87 0.58 -14.65 3.18
N VAL A 88 1.69 -14.97 3.85
CA VAL A 88 2.93 -15.41 3.23
C VAL A 88 2.84 -16.89 2.88
N PHE A 89 3.61 -17.25 1.85
CA PHE A 89 3.87 -18.61 1.39
C PHE A 89 3.86 -19.64 2.52
N ARG A 90 3.08 -20.71 2.36
CA ARG A 90 3.03 -21.86 3.27
C ARG A 90 3.80 -23.03 2.63
N PRO A 91 5.07 -23.28 2.98
CA PRO A 91 5.75 -24.49 2.54
C PRO A 91 5.04 -25.69 3.19
N GLY A 92 4.64 -26.68 2.37
CA GLY A 92 4.09 -27.93 2.88
C GLY A 92 2.60 -27.92 3.19
N ASN A 93 1.74 -27.50 2.25
CA ASN A 93 0.44 -28.16 2.08
C ASN A 93 0.73 -29.63 1.76
N GLY A 94 1.03 -30.39 2.80
CA GLY A 94 1.41 -31.78 2.74
C GLY A 94 0.30 -32.52 2.03
N GLY A 95 0.60 -32.96 0.80
CA GLY A 95 -0.15 -34.04 0.20
C GLY A 95 -0.01 -35.22 1.15
N SER A 96 -1.01 -35.43 2.00
CA SER A 96 -1.29 -36.76 2.53
C SER A 96 -1.77 -37.57 1.32
N GLU A 97 -0.82 -38.08 0.55
CA GLU A 97 -1.06 -39.21 -0.34
C GLU A 97 -1.46 -40.38 0.57
N THR A 98 -2.77 -40.64 0.62
CA THR A 98 -3.32 -41.83 1.26
C THR A 98 -2.91 -43.02 0.41
N ALA A 99 -1.87 -43.73 0.87
CA ALA A 99 -1.55 -45.09 0.44
C ALA A 99 -2.63 -46.08 0.91
#